data_AF-A0A8X6QY43-F1
#
_entry.id   AF-A0A8X6QY43-F1
#
_cell.length_a   1.000
_cell.length_b   1.000
_cell.length_c   1.000
_cell.angle_alpha   90.00
_cell.angle_beta   90.00
_cell.angle_gamma   90.00
#
_symmetry.space_group_name_H-M   'P 1'
#
loop_
_entity.id
_entity.type
_entity.pdbx_description
1 polymer ?
#
loop_
_entity_poly.entity_id
_entity_poly.type
_entity_poly.pdbx_seq_one_letter_code
_entity_poly.pdbx_strand_id
1 'polypeptide(L)'
;MASQQLLQEALGLLQRFYTKFIATFSVTLLQNIQHRKHLLLTKNIIMIYQSWFIYFLTTMLLVSQILSSPVKNNDDQKDRTIEEEFPGLNLDLPPEMYKSGHQISDICEKGDHQHSSTKEDEEGDYIYIGYEDREDSPQDLKSKEDLREISDDKLLLFGGNPSFTESGERIVEGDIVVPKYADDHKELSHRKGTINLLALWSRATVYYTLHYSLNPLGRRMIREAMEHWENMTCIRFVERTSQLWYVRFRGDRNGCWSSMGRNLLPLIGQDLSIGNRCEKRYVVVHEVGHALGLNHEQSRLDRDRYVRVLWRNIALGGRPQFWRGLDNAHGVEYDLTSIMHYHPQAFSSRMFEKNTVVSRNPHHQRLVGMRRNDLSFRDAKVINSMYRCDAKCSNRGQICENGGYLGPYREGDEGPCPCVCPPHTSGDRCQDIISSYYDQPPCGGNITDETTIETPGFPERNEPEMSCSWIITAPRRKEVEVEFEEFSFRERLQQQSSSYYGRCVHERVEIRNVDYYSGNFYCGTDIEPGTKMTSKGGTFIILISADDEMEGKGLRAKIRFV
;
A
#
# COMPACT_ATOMS: atom_id res chain seq x y z
N MET A 1 -16.48 44.54 -33.96
CA MET A 1 -17.20 45.51 -33.09
C MET A 1 -18.15 44.83 -32.09
N ALA A 2 -18.88 43.76 -32.44
CA ALA A 2 -19.77 43.07 -31.49
C ALA A 2 -19.06 42.33 -30.31
N SER A 3 -17.79 41.92 -30.47
CA SER A 3 -17.05 41.20 -29.41
C SER A 3 -16.51 42.08 -28.28
N GLN A 4 -16.18 43.36 -28.56
CA GLN A 4 -15.71 44.30 -27.55
C GLN A 4 -16.84 44.80 -26.65
N GLN A 5 -18.05 44.92 -27.21
CA GLN A 5 -19.22 45.38 -26.47
C GLN A 5 -19.73 44.33 -25.47
N LEU A 6 -19.74 43.05 -25.88
CA LEU A 6 -20.00 41.91 -24.98
C LEU A 6 -18.98 41.78 -23.85
N LEU A 7 -17.70 42.07 -24.13
CA LEU A 7 -16.65 42.03 -23.12
C LEU A 7 -16.79 43.16 -22.10
N GLN A 8 -17.16 44.38 -22.53
CA GLN A 8 -17.44 45.50 -21.64
C GLN A 8 -18.69 45.27 -20.78
N GLU A 9 -19.73 44.65 -21.33
CA GLU A 9 -20.92 44.29 -20.56
C GLU A 9 -20.63 43.19 -19.53
N ALA A 10 -19.83 42.18 -19.88
CA ALA A 10 -19.39 41.13 -18.96
C ALA A 10 -18.51 41.71 -17.82
N LEU A 11 -17.61 42.64 -18.13
CA LEU A 11 -16.79 43.35 -17.14
C LEU A 11 -17.65 44.24 -16.21
N GLY A 12 -18.66 44.93 -16.76
CA GLY A 12 -19.60 45.72 -15.97
C GLY A 12 -20.47 44.89 -15.02
N LEU A 13 -20.87 43.68 -15.45
CA LEU A 13 -21.61 42.73 -14.61
C LEU A 13 -20.74 42.15 -13.50
N LEU A 14 -19.50 41.78 -13.81
CA LEU A 14 -18.51 41.33 -12.84
C LEU A 14 -18.23 42.42 -11.79
N GLN A 15 -18.00 43.66 -12.23
CA GLN A 15 -17.76 44.78 -11.32
C GLN A 15 -18.95 45.01 -10.38
N ARG A 16 -20.19 44.99 -10.88
CA ARG A 16 -21.39 45.15 -10.05
C ARG A 16 -21.62 44.00 -9.07
N PHE A 17 -21.33 42.77 -9.49
CA PHE A 17 -21.42 41.59 -8.63
C PHE A 17 -20.41 41.67 -7.48
N TYR A 18 -19.16 42.05 -7.78
CA TYR A 18 -18.11 42.19 -6.78
C TYR A 18 -18.33 43.38 -5.84
N THR A 19 -18.81 44.53 -6.32
CA THR A 19 -19.14 45.67 -5.44
C THR A 19 -20.25 45.31 -4.45
N LYS A 20 -21.27 44.56 -4.90
CA LYS A 20 -22.31 44.04 -4.01
C LYS A 20 -21.73 43.04 -3.01
N PHE A 21 -20.92 42.08 -3.46
CA PHE A 21 -20.30 41.08 -2.60
C PHE A 21 -19.41 41.69 -1.50
N ILE A 22 -18.58 42.68 -1.86
CA ILE A 22 -17.73 43.41 -0.91
C ILE A 22 -18.58 44.19 0.10
N ALA A 23 -19.68 44.82 -0.32
CA ALA A 23 -20.57 45.56 0.58
C ALA A 23 -21.27 44.65 1.60
N THR A 24 -21.85 43.52 1.16
CA THR A 24 -22.49 42.56 2.08
C THR A 24 -21.47 41.90 3.02
N PHE A 25 -20.28 41.60 2.52
CA PHE A 25 -19.25 40.95 3.33
C PHE A 25 -18.60 41.90 4.33
N SER A 26 -18.43 43.18 3.98
CA SER A 26 -17.94 44.22 4.90
C SER A 26 -18.88 44.42 6.09
N VAL A 27 -20.21 44.41 5.83
CA VAL A 27 -21.23 44.47 6.89
C VAL A 27 -21.18 43.24 7.79
N THR A 28 -21.04 42.05 7.21
CA THR A 28 -20.95 40.77 7.94
C THR A 28 -19.66 40.67 8.76
N LEU A 29 -18.54 41.22 8.26
CA LEU A 29 -17.27 41.29 8.96
C LEU A 29 -17.31 42.30 10.12
N LEU A 30 -17.93 43.48 9.92
CA LEU A 30 -18.16 44.47 10.99
C LEU A 30 -19.05 43.91 12.11
N GLN A 31 -20.11 43.17 11.76
CA GLN A 31 -20.98 42.49 12.72
C GLN A 31 -20.26 41.39 13.51
N ASN A 32 -19.35 40.64 12.87
CA ASN A 32 -18.54 39.62 13.54
C ASN A 32 -17.40 40.20 14.41
N ILE A 33 -16.85 41.37 14.06
CA ILE A 33 -15.83 42.06 14.88
C ILE A 33 -16.43 42.58 16.20
N GLN A 34 -17.72 42.92 16.23
CA GLN A 34 -18.42 43.35 17.45
C GLN A 34 -18.67 42.20 18.46
N HIS A 35 -18.82 40.95 17.98
CA HIS A 35 -18.99 39.78 18.84
C HIS A 35 -17.67 38.99 18.99
N ARG A 36 -16.78 39.50 19.86
CA ARG A 36 -15.47 38.88 20.14
C ARG A 36 -15.58 37.46 20.73
N LYS A 37 -15.27 36.44 19.93
CA LYS A 37 -14.53 35.23 20.37
C LYS A 37 -13.58 34.78 19.26
N HIS A 38 -12.27 34.78 19.56
CA HIS A 38 -11.12 34.36 18.73
C HIS A 38 -10.36 35.44 17.92
N LEU A 39 -9.34 36.00 18.57
CA LEU A 39 -8.38 36.98 18.01
C LEU A 39 -7.32 36.37 17.05
N LEU A 40 -7.18 35.04 17.02
CA LEU A 40 -6.19 34.33 16.19
C LEU A 40 -6.72 33.97 14.79
N LEU A 41 -8.03 33.71 14.67
CA LEU A 41 -8.65 33.40 13.38
C LEU A 41 -8.72 34.63 12.46
N THR A 42 -8.90 35.81 13.06
CA THR A 42 -9.03 37.10 12.34
C THR A 42 -7.72 37.53 11.68
N LYS A 43 -6.55 37.26 12.27
CA LYS A 43 -5.26 37.62 11.66
C LYS A 43 -4.91 36.77 10.43
N ASN A 44 -5.15 35.46 10.48
CA ASN A 44 -4.89 34.57 9.35
C ASN A 44 -5.83 34.83 8.17
N ILE A 45 -7.10 35.16 8.47
CA ILE A 45 -8.06 35.57 7.45
C ILE A 45 -7.59 36.87 6.78
N ILE A 46 -7.21 37.90 7.55
CA ILE A 46 -6.71 39.17 6.98
C ILE A 46 -5.47 38.97 6.09
N MET A 47 -4.52 38.12 6.49
CA MET A 47 -3.34 37.80 5.69
C MET A 47 -3.67 37.09 4.37
N ILE A 48 -4.57 36.10 4.40
CA ILE A 48 -4.99 35.39 3.17
C ILE A 48 -5.68 36.37 2.20
N TYR A 49 -6.53 37.27 2.72
CA TYR A 49 -7.21 38.26 1.88
C TYR A 49 -6.25 39.32 1.31
N GLN A 50 -5.21 39.73 2.05
CA GLN A 50 -4.18 40.64 1.52
C GLN A 50 -3.40 40.00 0.36
N SER A 51 -3.06 38.72 0.45
CA SER A 51 -2.40 37.99 -0.64
C SER A 51 -3.30 37.84 -1.87
N TRP A 52 -4.60 37.55 -1.68
CA TRP A 52 -5.57 37.49 -2.78
C TRP A 52 -5.82 38.85 -3.43
N PHE A 53 -5.83 39.93 -2.65
CA PHE A 53 -5.99 41.29 -3.17
C PHE A 53 -4.77 41.75 -4.00
N ILE A 54 -3.56 41.39 -3.56
CA ILE A 54 -2.33 41.65 -4.33
C ILE A 54 -2.35 40.86 -5.64
N TYR A 55 -2.72 39.58 -5.61
CA TYR A 55 -2.83 38.74 -6.82
C TYR A 55 -3.90 39.26 -7.80
N PHE A 56 -4.99 39.83 -7.28
CA PHE A 56 -6.01 40.47 -8.10
C PHE A 56 -5.52 41.77 -8.75
N LEU A 57 -4.78 42.61 -8.01
CA LEU A 57 -4.20 43.83 -8.56
C LEU A 57 -3.15 43.56 -9.64
N THR A 58 -2.30 42.53 -9.44
CA THR A 58 -1.29 42.16 -10.44
C THR A 58 -1.91 41.59 -11.70
N THR A 59 -2.96 40.77 -11.58
CA THR A 59 -3.69 40.24 -12.74
C THR A 59 -4.45 41.33 -13.50
N MET A 60 -5.04 42.31 -12.80
CA MET A 60 -5.67 43.48 -13.45
C MET A 60 -4.65 44.38 -14.16
N LEU A 61 -3.47 44.57 -13.59
CA LEU A 61 -2.35 45.28 -14.24
C LEU A 61 -1.86 44.55 -15.49
N LEU A 62 -1.73 43.22 -15.44
CA LEU A 62 -1.32 42.40 -16.59
C LEU A 62 -2.35 42.48 -17.73
N VAL A 63 -3.64 42.37 -17.39
CA VAL A 63 -4.73 42.49 -18.36
C VAL A 63 -4.79 43.89 -18.96
N SER A 64 -4.55 44.93 -18.17
CA SER A 64 -4.46 46.31 -18.66
C SER A 64 -3.27 46.51 -19.62
N GLN A 65 -2.11 45.89 -19.35
CA GLN A 65 -0.94 45.95 -20.23
C GLN A 65 -1.18 45.20 -21.55
N ILE A 66 -1.84 44.04 -21.50
CA ILE A 66 -2.21 43.26 -22.70
C ILE A 66 -3.21 44.03 -23.58
N LEU A 67 -4.14 44.77 -22.97
CA LEU A 67 -5.14 45.59 -23.69
C LEU A 67 -4.58 46.91 -24.24
N SER A 68 -3.37 47.32 -23.84
CA SER A 68 -2.74 48.58 -24.26
C SER A 68 -1.73 48.42 -25.42
N SER A 69 -1.40 47.18 -25.81
CA SER A 69 -0.47 46.92 -26.91
C SER A 69 -1.17 47.02 -28.28
N PRO A 70 -0.65 47.83 -29.23
CA PRO A 70 -1.23 47.89 -30.57
C PRO A 70 -0.91 46.61 -31.34
N VAL A 71 -1.96 45.96 -31.86
CA VAL A 71 -1.86 44.77 -32.73
C VAL A 71 -1.15 45.17 -34.03
N LYS A 72 0.07 44.67 -34.26
CA LYS A 72 0.67 44.64 -35.60
C LYS A 72 0.28 43.33 -36.27
N ASN A 73 -0.47 43.43 -37.36
CA ASN A 73 -0.62 42.34 -38.31
C ASN A 73 0.71 42.12 -39.04
N ASN A 74 1.16 40.88 -39.15
CA ASN A 74 1.68 40.33 -40.40
C ASN A 74 1.80 38.81 -40.33
N ASP A 75 1.37 38.20 -41.44
CA ASP A 75 1.63 36.83 -41.86
C ASP A 75 3.13 36.55 -42.07
N ASP A 76 3.45 35.26 -42.04
CA ASP A 76 4.71 34.59 -42.40
C ASP A 76 5.95 34.76 -41.50
N GLN A 77 6.43 33.62 -40.96
CA GLN A 77 7.75 33.03 -41.23
C GLN A 77 8.37 32.27 -40.03
N LYS A 78 8.52 30.95 -40.27
CA LYS A 78 9.57 30.00 -39.87
C LYS A 78 10.79 30.52 -39.08
N ASP A 79 11.23 29.69 -38.12
CA ASP A 79 12.60 29.53 -37.58
C ASP A 79 13.48 30.78 -37.40
N ARG A 80 13.84 31.10 -36.14
CA ARG A 80 15.24 31.20 -35.67
C ARG A 80 15.36 31.64 -34.21
N THR A 81 16.41 31.12 -33.59
CA THR A 81 17.07 31.47 -32.34
C THR A 81 17.76 32.85 -32.40
N ILE A 82 18.06 33.41 -31.20
CA ILE A 82 19.31 34.08 -30.75
C ILE A 82 19.04 35.27 -29.81
N GLU A 83 19.76 35.19 -28.68
CA GLU A 83 20.33 36.16 -27.72
C GLU A 83 20.24 37.69 -27.89
N GLU A 84 20.28 38.32 -26.69
CA GLU A 84 20.86 39.62 -26.29
C GLU A 84 20.21 40.97 -26.69
N GLU A 85 19.75 41.73 -25.67
CA GLU A 85 20.20 43.11 -25.37
C GLU A 85 19.63 43.64 -24.01
N PHE A 86 20.52 44.13 -23.13
CA PHE A 86 20.31 44.96 -21.91
C PHE A 86 20.67 46.43 -22.26
N PRO A 87 20.19 47.53 -21.59
CA PRO A 87 20.45 47.88 -20.16
C PRO A 87 19.26 48.65 -19.50
N GLY A 88 19.15 49.07 -18.23
CA GLY A 88 19.99 49.18 -17.03
C GLY A 88 19.46 50.39 -16.23
N LEU A 89 19.11 50.25 -14.94
CA LEU A 89 19.06 51.37 -13.98
C LEU A 89 19.17 50.86 -12.53
N ASN A 90 20.31 51.17 -11.90
CA ASN A 90 20.58 51.03 -10.46
C ASN A 90 19.88 52.13 -9.66
N LEU A 91 19.55 51.85 -8.40
CA LEU A 91 19.58 52.83 -7.30
C LEU A 91 19.74 52.13 -5.93
N ASP A 92 20.68 52.64 -5.16
CA ASP A 92 21.31 52.09 -3.94
C ASP A 92 20.47 52.14 -2.63
N LEU A 93 20.60 51.06 -1.84
CA LEU A 93 20.74 50.81 -0.37
C LEU A 93 20.39 51.92 0.67
N PRO A 94 19.97 51.58 1.94
CA PRO A 94 20.94 51.18 3.00
C PRO A 94 20.32 50.26 4.12
N PRO A 95 20.94 50.07 5.33
CA PRO A 95 21.43 48.75 5.76
C PRO A 95 20.85 48.29 7.13
N GLU A 96 20.62 47.00 7.34
CA GLU A 96 20.86 46.29 8.62
C GLU A 96 20.32 44.86 8.52
N MET A 97 21.00 43.94 9.21
CA MET A 97 20.72 42.50 9.33
C MET A 97 21.35 41.56 8.28
N TYR A 98 22.68 41.66 8.10
CA TYR A 98 23.51 40.47 8.00
C TYR A 98 24.01 40.07 9.39
N LYS A 99 23.64 38.88 9.87
CA LYS A 99 24.51 37.99 10.65
C LYS A 99 23.86 36.60 10.80
N SER A 100 24.29 35.70 9.91
CA SER A 100 24.72 34.32 10.17
C SER A 100 24.27 33.40 9.03
N GLY A 101 25.20 33.11 8.12
CA GLY A 101 24.98 32.18 7.01
C GLY A 101 26.03 32.24 5.91
N HIS A 102 27.30 32.53 6.24
CA HIS A 102 28.44 32.02 5.47
C HIS A 102 28.41 30.49 5.59
N GLN A 103 28.79 29.66 4.62
CA GLN A 103 29.41 29.70 3.29
C GLN A 103 29.65 28.19 3.03
N ILE A 104 29.59 27.56 1.87
CA ILE A 104 30.18 27.73 0.53
C ILE A 104 29.60 26.49 -0.19
N SER A 105 28.82 26.59 -1.25
CA SER A 105 29.13 27.10 -2.59
C SER A 105 30.03 26.13 -3.38
N ASP A 106 29.47 25.69 -4.51
CA ASP A 106 30.11 25.50 -5.80
C ASP A 106 31.08 24.32 -5.98
N ILE A 107 30.76 23.45 -6.95
CA ILE A 107 31.25 23.57 -8.34
C ILE A 107 30.76 22.30 -9.07
N CYS A 108 29.75 22.45 -9.92
CA CYS A 108 29.48 21.55 -11.04
C CYS A 108 29.66 22.38 -12.30
N GLU A 109 30.77 22.20 -13.04
CA GLU A 109 30.77 22.41 -14.48
C GLU A 109 32.07 21.88 -15.14
N LYS A 110 31.86 21.16 -16.26
CA LYS A 110 32.82 20.79 -17.34
C LYS A 110 33.80 19.65 -16.99
N GLY A 111 34.07 18.65 -17.82
CA GLY A 111 33.68 18.30 -19.19
C GLY A 111 34.63 17.19 -19.70
N ASP A 112 34.10 16.31 -20.56
CA ASP A 112 34.75 15.51 -21.61
C ASP A 112 35.89 14.49 -21.38
N HIS A 113 35.55 13.28 -21.87
CA HIS A 113 36.29 12.36 -22.74
C HIS A 113 37.71 11.83 -22.41
N GLN A 114 37.77 10.48 -22.38
CA GLN A 114 38.85 9.59 -22.85
C GLN A 114 40.25 9.73 -22.20
N HIS A 115 40.69 8.72 -21.44
CA HIS A 115 41.51 7.60 -21.94
C HIS A 115 41.89 6.64 -20.80
N SER A 116 42.07 5.38 -21.19
CA SER A 116 42.49 4.23 -20.40
C SER A 116 43.88 4.40 -19.78
N SER A 117 44.04 4.01 -18.50
CA SER A 117 45.21 3.25 -18.05
C SER A 117 44.87 2.46 -16.79
N THR A 118 44.97 1.14 -16.88
CA THR A 118 44.90 0.19 -15.78
C THR A 118 46.14 0.27 -14.88
N LYS A 119 45.92 0.22 -13.56
CA LYS A 119 46.79 -0.48 -12.60
C LYS A 119 45.90 -1.08 -11.51
N GLU A 120 46.11 -2.36 -11.28
CA GLU A 120 45.49 -3.20 -10.24
C GLU A 120 45.91 -2.72 -8.85
N ASP A 121 45.05 -2.95 -7.84
CA ASP A 121 45.40 -3.66 -6.59
C ASP A 121 44.12 -4.06 -5.82
N GLU A 122 44.06 -5.36 -5.50
CA GLU A 122 43.55 -6.02 -4.28
C GLU A 122 42.15 -5.66 -3.69
N GLU A 123 41.07 -6.22 -4.28
CA GLU A 123 39.89 -6.80 -3.59
C GLU A 123 38.90 -7.33 -4.65
N GLY A 124 38.97 -8.63 -4.95
CA GLY A 124 38.30 -9.25 -6.09
C GLY A 124 36.82 -9.56 -5.88
N ASP A 125 35.95 -8.57 -6.14
CA ASP A 125 34.51 -8.77 -6.38
C ASP A 125 34.20 -8.37 -7.84
N TYR A 126 33.96 -9.35 -8.73
CA TYR A 126 33.61 -9.10 -10.13
C TYR A 126 32.09 -8.96 -10.30
N ILE A 127 31.63 -7.75 -10.61
CA ILE A 127 30.27 -7.47 -11.10
C ILE A 127 30.28 -7.67 -12.62
N TYR A 128 29.64 -8.75 -13.10
CA TYR A 128 29.31 -8.90 -14.50
C TYR A 128 28.06 -8.06 -14.83
N ILE A 129 28.24 -7.05 -15.68
CA ILE A 129 27.16 -6.33 -16.35
C ILE A 129 27.03 -6.94 -17.75
N GLY A 130 25.97 -7.73 -17.95
CA GLY A 130 25.65 -8.39 -19.22
C GLY A 130 24.51 -7.66 -19.94
N TYR A 131 24.70 -7.51 -21.24
CA TYR A 131 24.01 -6.65 -22.20
C TYR A 131 22.52 -6.93 -22.43
N GLU A 132 21.86 -5.87 -22.94
CA GLU A 132 20.54 -5.83 -23.57
C GLU A 132 20.42 -6.85 -24.71
N ASP A 133 19.25 -7.48 -24.84
CA ASP A 133 18.75 -7.91 -26.16
C ASP A 133 17.21 -7.80 -26.27
N ARG A 134 16.87 -6.93 -27.22
CA ARG A 134 15.75 -6.76 -28.17
C ARG A 134 14.40 -7.47 -28.00
N GLU A 135 13.40 -6.67 -28.40
CA GLU A 135 12.00 -6.93 -28.71
C GLU A 135 11.77 -8.10 -29.67
N ASP A 136 10.68 -8.84 -29.46
CA ASP A 136 9.87 -9.37 -30.56
C ASP A 136 8.39 -9.49 -30.15
N SER A 137 7.52 -9.26 -31.14
CA SER A 137 6.06 -9.10 -31.11
C SER A 137 5.35 -10.31 -31.77
N PRO A 138 4.04 -10.55 -31.54
CA PRO A 138 3.49 -11.90 -31.35
C PRO A 138 2.74 -12.46 -32.56
N GLN A 139 2.68 -13.80 -32.67
CA GLN A 139 1.62 -14.50 -33.41
C GLN A 139 1.18 -15.82 -32.75
N ASP A 140 -0.14 -15.96 -32.76
CA ASP A 140 -0.98 -17.16 -32.89
C ASP A 140 -1.71 -17.79 -31.70
N LEU A 141 -3.03 -17.90 -31.96
CA LEU A 141 -4.16 -18.31 -31.15
C LEU A 141 -4.55 -19.77 -31.46
N LYS A 142 -5.24 -20.37 -30.46
CA LYS A 142 -6.04 -21.63 -30.41
C LYS A 142 -5.26 -22.80 -29.81
N SER A 143 -5.76 -23.52 -28.80
CA SER A 143 -7.14 -23.95 -28.55
C SER A 143 -7.56 -23.79 -27.07
N LYS A 144 -8.86 -23.51 -26.88
CA LYS A 144 -9.60 -23.66 -25.63
C LYS A 144 -10.09 -25.10 -25.55
N GLU A 145 -9.79 -25.76 -24.44
CA GLU A 145 -10.55 -26.81 -23.74
C GLU A 145 -9.53 -27.65 -22.97
N ASP A 146 -9.24 -27.17 -21.75
CA ASP A 146 -8.77 -27.89 -20.54
C ASP A 146 -8.20 -26.88 -19.51
N LEU A 147 -8.92 -25.77 -19.28
CA LEU A 147 -8.52 -24.66 -18.40
C LEU A 147 -9.32 -24.63 -17.08
N ARG A 148 -9.65 -25.79 -16.50
CA ARG A 148 -10.48 -25.83 -15.27
C ARG A 148 -9.80 -26.32 -13.99
N GLU A 149 -8.53 -26.71 -14.01
CA GLU A 149 -7.88 -27.29 -12.82
C GLU A 149 -6.47 -26.76 -12.53
N ILE A 150 -6.17 -25.54 -12.94
CA ILE A 150 -5.24 -24.70 -12.18
C ILE A 150 -6.00 -23.45 -11.83
N SER A 151 -6.56 -23.44 -10.63
CA SER A 151 -7.10 -22.20 -10.11
C SER A 151 -5.93 -21.22 -10.02
N ASP A 152 -5.96 -20.20 -10.87
CA ASP A 152 -5.23 -18.95 -10.73
C ASP A 152 -5.57 -18.22 -9.40
N ASP A 153 -6.21 -18.92 -8.44
CA ASP A 153 -6.77 -18.39 -7.23
C ASP A 153 -5.77 -18.18 -6.10
N LYS A 154 -4.63 -18.89 -6.16
CA LYS A 154 -3.49 -18.66 -5.26
C LYS A 154 -2.56 -17.53 -5.75
N LEU A 155 -2.88 -16.90 -6.88
CA LEU A 155 -1.95 -16.15 -7.71
C LEU A 155 -2.44 -14.75 -8.12
N LEU A 156 -3.18 -14.06 -7.26
CA LEU A 156 -3.23 -12.60 -7.32
C LEU A 156 -2.25 -12.09 -6.27
N LEU A 157 -1.04 -11.86 -6.76
CA LEU A 157 0.13 -11.45 -6.01
C LEU A 157 0.64 -10.15 -6.66
N PHE A 158 -0.26 -9.16 -6.79
CA PHE A 158 -0.02 -7.81 -7.32
C PHE A 158 0.62 -7.69 -8.73
N GLY A 159 0.84 -8.81 -9.42
CA GLY A 159 1.29 -8.88 -10.82
C GLY A 159 0.10 -9.07 -11.76
N GLY A 160 -0.59 -7.97 -12.08
CA GLY A 160 -1.74 -7.96 -12.99
C GLY A 160 -2.45 -6.61 -13.03
N ASN A 161 -2.26 -5.79 -12.00
CA ASN A 161 -2.67 -4.40 -12.06
C ASN A 161 -1.78 -3.62 -13.03
N PRO A 162 -2.36 -2.77 -13.87
CA PRO A 162 -1.56 -1.93 -14.74
C PRO A 162 -0.80 -0.89 -13.90
N SER A 163 0.33 -0.40 -14.40
CA SER A 163 1.04 0.72 -13.75
C SER A 163 0.26 2.03 -13.83
N PHE A 164 -0.73 2.10 -14.72
CA PHE A 164 -1.64 3.23 -14.90
C PHE A 164 -3.07 2.75 -15.11
N THR A 165 -4.05 3.50 -14.63
CA THR A 165 -5.46 3.30 -15.00
C THR A 165 -5.67 3.56 -16.50
N GLU A 166 -6.82 3.17 -17.05
CA GLU A 166 -7.19 3.47 -18.45
C GLU A 166 -7.31 4.98 -18.70
N SER A 167 -7.57 5.76 -17.65
CA SER A 167 -7.57 7.22 -17.71
C SER A 167 -6.19 7.85 -17.52
N GLY A 168 -5.13 7.08 -17.24
CA GLY A 168 -3.75 7.54 -17.14
C GLY A 168 -3.33 8.06 -15.76
N GLU A 169 -4.09 7.76 -14.71
CA GLU A 169 -3.61 7.94 -13.33
C GLU A 169 -2.59 6.86 -13.00
N ARG A 170 -1.56 7.22 -12.22
CA ARG A 170 -0.55 6.25 -11.77
C ARG A 170 -1.09 5.37 -10.65
N ILE A 171 -0.76 4.09 -10.71
CA ILE A 171 -0.99 3.13 -9.62
C ILE A 171 0.34 2.92 -8.89
N VAL A 172 0.34 3.18 -7.59
CA VAL A 172 1.49 3.00 -6.69
C VAL A 172 1.20 1.89 -5.70
N GLU A 173 2.25 1.27 -5.17
CA GLU A 173 2.11 0.12 -4.27
C GLU A 173 1.20 -0.97 -4.87
N GLY A 174 1.21 -1.15 -6.19
CA GLY A 174 0.49 -2.19 -6.90
C GLY A 174 -1.00 -1.91 -7.18
N ASP A 175 -1.72 -1.19 -6.33
CA ASP A 175 -3.19 -1.06 -6.41
C ASP A 175 -3.75 0.29 -5.89
N ILE A 176 -2.89 1.25 -5.55
CA ILE A 176 -3.33 2.56 -5.06
C ILE A 176 -3.28 3.59 -6.17
N VAL A 177 -4.44 4.11 -6.57
CA VAL A 177 -4.53 5.18 -7.57
C VAL A 177 -4.16 6.53 -6.95
N VAL A 178 -3.20 7.22 -7.58
CA VAL A 178 -2.78 8.58 -7.24
C VAL A 178 -3.42 9.57 -8.22
N PRO A 179 -4.16 10.60 -7.75
CA PRO A 179 -4.76 11.60 -8.63
C PRO A 179 -3.69 12.33 -9.45
N LYS A 180 -3.96 12.61 -10.74
CA LYS A 180 -3.00 13.24 -11.68
C LYS A 180 -2.41 14.57 -11.21
N TYR A 181 -3.14 15.31 -10.37
CA TYR A 181 -2.76 16.64 -9.88
C TYR A 181 -2.11 16.61 -8.49
N ALA A 182 -1.96 15.43 -7.88
CA ALA A 182 -1.22 15.30 -6.64
C ALA A 182 0.27 15.39 -6.94
N ASP A 183 0.88 16.47 -6.47
CA ASP A 183 2.30 16.78 -6.72
C ASP A 183 3.22 15.69 -6.15
N ASP A 184 4.38 15.59 -6.76
CA ASP A 184 5.29 14.45 -6.76
C ASP A 184 5.56 13.82 -5.38
N HIS A 185 5.36 12.49 -5.31
CA HIS A 185 5.93 11.51 -4.36
C HIS A 185 5.87 11.72 -2.84
N LYS A 186 5.52 12.88 -2.28
CA LYS A 186 5.71 13.18 -0.84
C LYS A 186 4.44 13.22 0.02
N GLU A 187 3.27 13.47 -0.55
CA GLU A 187 2.06 13.73 0.27
C GLU A 187 1.08 12.55 0.37
N LEU A 188 1.03 11.68 -0.64
CA LEU A 188 0.18 10.48 -0.63
C LEU A 188 0.92 9.20 -0.25
N SER A 189 2.25 9.27 -0.11
CA SER A 189 3.08 8.09 -0.02
C SER A 189 3.35 7.67 1.44
N HIS A 190 2.95 6.42 1.71
CA HIS A 190 3.50 5.54 2.74
C HIS A 190 3.02 5.64 4.21
N ARG A 191 1.77 6.09 4.48
CA ARG A 191 1.14 6.05 5.84
C ARG A 191 0.15 4.91 5.99
N LYS A 192 0.07 4.15 7.11
CA LYS A 192 -0.98 3.11 7.31
C LYS A 192 -2.40 3.65 7.18
N GLY A 193 -2.65 4.87 7.65
CA GLY A 193 -3.94 5.55 7.52
C GLY A 193 -3.78 7.00 7.08
N THR A 194 -4.74 7.54 6.33
CA THR A 194 -4.71 8.95 5.93
C THR A 194 -4.80 9.88 7.15
N ILE A 195 -3.89 10.86 7.22
CA ILE A 195 -3.97 11.96 8.21
C ILE A 195 -4.81 13.13 7.69
N ASN A 196 -5.14 13.12 6.39
CA ASN A 196 -5.92 14.19 5.79
C ASN A 196 -7.39 13.98 6.14
N LEU A 197 -7.89 14.74 7.12
CA LEU A 197 -9.29 14.69 7.54
C LEU A 197 -10.27 14.96 6.40
N LEU A 198 -9.85 15.67 5.35
CA LEU A 198 -10.69 15.91 4.17
C LEU A 198 -10.82 14.66 3.28
N ALA A 199 -9.83 13.76 3.34
CA ALA A 199 -9.84 12.46 2.67
C ALA A 199 -10.63 11.41 3.44
N LEU A 200 -11.07 11.68 4.67
CA LEU A 200 -12.04 10.82 5.35
C LEU A 200 -13.45 11.07 4.81
N TRP A 201 -14.24 10.01 4.73
CA TRP A 201 -15.65 10.12 4.35
C TRP A 201 -16.45 10.83 5.45
N SER A 202 -17.18 11.87 5.07
CA SER A 202 -17.94 12.68 6.02
C SER A 202 -18.98 11.83 6.75
N ARG A 203 -19.06 11.97 8.07
CA ARG A 203 -19.97 11.20 8.94
C ARG A 203 -19.79 9.68 8.82
N ALA A 204 -18.59 9.21 8.45
CA ALA A 204 -18.32 7.80 8.22
C ALA A 204 -19.25 7.16 7.16
N THR A 205 -19.81 7.96 6.24
CA THR A 205 -20.75 7.48 5.22
C THR A 205 -20.10 7.50 3.84
N VAL A 206 -19.99 6.34 3.22
CA VAL A 206 -19.53 6.16 1.84
C VAL A 206 -20.74 6.02 0.95
N TYR A 207 -20.98 7.02 0.10
CA TYR A 207 -21.97 6.86 -0.96
C TYR A 207 -21.39 6.01 -2.09
N TYR A 208 -22.19 5.12 -2.68
CA TYR A 208 -21.69 4.24 -3.74
C TYR A 208 -22.67 4.02 -4.90
N THR A 209 -22.13 3.58 -6.03
CA THR A 209 -22.90 2.99 -7.14
C THR A 209 -22.26 1.71 -7.65
N LEU A 210 -23.08 0.78 -8.14
CA LEU A 210 -22.63 -0.45 -8.79
C LEU A 210 -22.80 -0.31 -10.30
N HIS A 211 -21.69 -0.14 -11.02
CA HIS A 211 -21.74 0.01 -12.47
C HIS A 211 -22.25 -1.27 -13.16
N TYR A 212 -22.89 -1.12 -14.33
CA TYR A 212 -23.48 -2.24 -15.06
C TYR A 212 -22.45 -3.30 -15.50
N SER A 213 -21.17 -2.92 -15.61
CA SER A 213 -20.07 -3.82 -15.96
C SER A 213 -19.75 -4.89 -14.92
N LEU A 214 -20.21 -4.71 -13.67
CA LEU A 214 -19.99 -5.71 -12.62
C LEU A 214 -20.83 -6.96 -12.88
N ASN A 215 -20.16 -8.11 -12.95
CA ASN A 215 -20.82 -9.40 -13.02
C ASN A 215 -21.55 -9.76 -11.70
N PRO A 216 -22.42 -10.80 -11.69
CA PRO A 216 -23.17 -11.17 -10.50
C PRO A 216 -22.29 -11.55 -9.30
N LEU A 217 -21.13 -12.16 -9.51
CA LEU A 217 -20.21 -12.55 -8.43
C LEU A 217 -19.58 -11.32 -7.78
N GLY A 218 -19.03 -10.40 -8.56
CA GLY A 218 -18.45 -9.15 -8.07
C GLY A 218 -19.48 -8.32 -7.29
N ARG A 219 -20.72 -8.23 -7.77
CA ARG A 219 -21.82 -7.56 -7.04
C ARG A 219 -22.13 -8.19 -5.69
N ARG A 220 -22.04 -9.53 -5.56
CA ARG A 220 -22.21 -10.21 -4.26
C ARG A 220 -21.04 -9.92 -3.34
N MET A 221 -19.81 -10.10 -3.81
CA MET A 221 -18.60 -9.87 -3.02
C MET A 221 -18.49 -8.42 -2.54
N ILE A 222 -18.90 -7.44 -3.35
CA ILE A 222 -18.96 -6.02 -2.93
C ILE A 222 -19.96 -5.83 -1.78
N ARG A 223 -21.14 -6.45 -1.84
CA ARG A 223 -22.12 -6.35 -0.76
C ARG A 223 -21.62 -7.00 0.53
N GLU A 224 -21.06 -8.22 0.43
CA GLU A 224 -20.49 -8.92 1.58
C GLU A 224 -19.30 -8.16 2.21
N ALA A 225 -18.48 -7.51 1.39
CA ALA A 225 -17.38 -6.68 1.89
C ALA A 225 -17.90 -5.40 2.58
N MET A 226 -18.90 -4.72 2.01
CA MET A 226 -19.53 -3.55 2.63
C MET A 226 -20.17 -3.94 3.97
N GLU A 227 -20.95 -5.01 4.01
CA GLU A 227 -21.57 -5.54 5.24
C GLU A 227 -20.51 -5.89 6.29
N HIS A 228 -19.39 -6.49 5.89
CA HIS A 228 -18.28 -6.79 6.80
C HIS A 228 -17.71 -5.52 7.46
N TRP A 229 -17.45 -4.49 6.66
CA TRP A 229 -16.99 -3.19 7.16
C TRP A 229 -18.01 -2.53 8.09
N GLU A 230 -19.32 -2.61 7.78
CA GLU A 230 -20.40 -2.09 8.61
C GLU A 230 -20.56 -2.84 9.93
N ASN A 231 -20.29 -4.15 9.95
CA ASN A 231 -20.35 -4.99 11.14
C ASN A 231 -19.15 -4.79 12.07
N MET A 232 -17.99 -4.44 11.53
CA MET A 232 -16.77 -4.24 12.33
C MET A 232 -16.54 -2.78 12.74
N THR A 233 -17.22 -1.83 12.11
CA THR A 233 -16.96 -0.39 12.29
C THR A 233 -18.23 0.47 12.30
N CYS A 234 -18.07 1.78 12.48
CA CYS A 234 -19.15 2.75 12.28
C CYS A 234 -19.30 3.23 10.82
N ILE A 235 -18.51 2.72 9.88
CA ILE A 235 -18.65 3.03 8.46
C ILE A 235 -20.03 2.58 7.98
N ARG A 236 -20.66 3.36 7.10
CA ARG A 236 -21.93 3.04 6.45
C ARG A 236 -21.84 3.23 4.94
N PHE A 237 -22.36 2.27 4.18
CA PHE A 237 -22.46 2.34 2.73
C PHE A 237 -23.89 2.66 2.34
N VAL A 238 -24.07 3.73 1.55
CA VAL A 238 -25.39 4.18 1.14
C VAL A 238 -25.43 4.30 -0.37
N GLU A 239 -26.42 3.69 -1.01
CA GLU A 239 -26.60 3.86 -2.45
C GLU A 239 -26.79 5.35 -2.77
N ARG A 240 -26.00 5.82 -3.73
CA ARG A 240 -25.98 7.22 -4.12
C ARG A 240 -27.30 7.61 -4.79
N THR A 241 -27.80 8.79 -4.42
CA THR A 241 -28.87 9.49 -5.15
C THR A 241 -28.32 10.70 -5.93
N SER A 242 -27.76 11.68 -5.21
CA SER A 242 -27.32 12.97 -5.77
C SER A 242 -25.96 13.44 -5.23
N GLN A 243 -25.35 12.68 -4.32
CA GLN A 243 -24.14 13.10 -3.62
C GLN A 243 -22.96 13.28 -4.58
N LEU A 244 -22.18 14.33 -4.40
CA LEU A 244 -21.07 14.68 -5.29
C LEU A 244 -19.91 13.70 -5.18
N TRP A 245 -19.52 13.34 -3.96
CA TRP A 245 -18.43 12.40 -3.69
C TRP A 245 -19.00 11.03 -3.35
N TYR A 246 -18.55 10.02 -4.09
CA TYR A 246 -19.00 8.63 -3.96
C TYR A 246 -17.99 7.69 -4.62
N VAL A 247 -18.06 6.42 -4.26
CA VAL A 247 -17.29 5.33 -4.89
C VAL A 247 -18.13 4.70 -5.98
N ARG A 248 -17.58 4.58 -7.19
CA ARG A 248 -18.19 3.83 -8.29
C ARG A 248 -17.44 2.52 -8.47
N PHE A 249 -18.08 1.42 -8.09
CA PHE A 249 -17.51 0.09 -8.30
C PHE A 249 -17.62 -0.30 -9.78
N ARG A 250 -16.51 -0.70 -10.41
CA ARG A 250 -16.39 -1.01 -11.84
C ARG A 250 -15.84 -2.42 -12.06
N GLY A 251 -16.41 -3.16 -13.01
CA GLY A 251 -15.90 -4.48 -13.44
C GLY A 251 -15.23 -4.49 -14.82
N ASP A 252 -15.28 -3.37 -15.54
CA ASP A 252 -14.70 -3.16 -16.88
C ASP A 252 -13.37 -2.41 -16.82
N ARG A 253 -12.64 -2.59 -15.72
CA ARG A 253 -11.35 -1.98 -15.46
C ARG A 253 -10.33 -3.08 -15.28
N ASN A 254 -9.10 -2.86 -15.73
CA ASN A 254 -8.05 -3.84 -15.61
C ASN A 254 -7.47 -3.82 -14.19
N GLY A 255 -7.40 -4.99 -13.56
CA GLY A 255 -6.88 -5.15 -12.21
C GLY A 255 -7.86 -4.82 -11.08
N CYS A 256 -7.37 -4.92 -9.84
CA CYS A 256 -8.03 -4.57 -8.60
C CYS A 256 -7.32 -3.36 -8.02
N TRP A 257 -8.01 -2.23 -7.86
CA TRP A 257 -7.38 -1.01 -7.36
C TRP A 257 -8.40 0.00 -6.85
N SER A 258 -7.92 0.92 -6.03
CA SER A 258 -8.74 1.97 -5.42
C SER A 258 -7.91 3.23 -5.13
N SER A 259 -8.59 4.37 -4.99
CA SER A 259 -7.94 5.57 -4.45
C SER A 259 -7.86 5.47 -2.92
N MET A 260 -6.81 6.03 -2.32
CA MET A 260 -6.72 6.11 -0.86
C MET A 260 -7.61 7.23 -0.31
N GLY A 261 -8.66 6.86 0.41
CA GLY A 261 -9.62 7.80 0.99
C GLY A 261 -10.56 8.42 -0.07
N ARG A 262 -11.34 9.41 0.38
CA ARG A 262 -12.21 10.23 -0.45
C ARG A 262 -11.40 11.23 -1.27
N ASN A 263 -11.50 11.12 -2.59
CA ASN A 263 -10.95 12.10 -3.52
C ASN A 263 -11.94 13.27 -3.70
N LEU A 264 -11.47 14.51 -3.49
CA LEU A 264 -12.30 15.71 -3.59
C LEU A 264 -12.41 16.29 -5.00
N LEU A 265 -11.50 15.92 -5.91
CA LEU A 265 -11.38 16.52 -7.23
C LEU A 265 -12.36 15.96 -8.27
N PRO A 266 -12.56 14.64 -8.44
CA PRO A 266 -13.48 14.14 -9.43
C PRO A 266 -14.93 14.39 -8.96
N LEU A 267 -15.61 15.31 -9.63
CA LEU A 267 -17.05 15.59 -9.41
C LEU A 267 -17.97 14.47 -9.96
N ILE A 268 -17.39 13.45 -10.58
CA ILE A 268 -18.08 12.31 -11.20
C ILE A 268 -17.94 11.00 -10.39
N GLY A 269 -17.50 11.11 -9.13
CA GLY A 269 -17.15 9.98 -8.27
C GLY A 269 -15.74 9.43 -8.53
N GLN A 270 -15.21 8.68 -7.56
CA GLN A 270 -13.94 7.96 -7.70
C GLN A 270 -14.20 6.51 -8.08
N ASP A 271 -13.44 5.99 -9.04
CA ASP A 271 -13.54 4.58 -9.44
C ASP A 271 -12.82 3.68 -8.43
N LEU A 272 -13.44 2.52 -8.18
CA LEU A 272 -12.83 1.38 -7.51
C LEU A 272 -13.01 0.18 -8.43
N SER A 273 -11.89 -0.40 -8.86
CA SER A 273 -11.87 -1.49 -9.83
C SER A 273 -11.97 -2.84 -9.12
N ILE A 274 -13.03 -3.59 -9.42
CA ILE A 274 -13.15 -5.03 -9.16
C ILE A 274 -13.19 -5.69 -10.53
N GLY A 275 -12.05 -5.67 -11.22
CA GLY A 275 -11.88 -6.25 -12.54
C GLY A 275 -12.02 -7.77 -12.53
N ASN A 276 -11.81 -8.38 -13.69
CA ASN A 276 -11.84 -9.84 -13.83
C ASN A 276 -10.86 -10.51 -12.85
N ARG A 277 -11.32 -11.52 -12.11
CA ARG A 277 -10.60 -12.29 -11.07
C ARG A 277 -10.46 -11.59 -9.71
N CYS A 278 -10.88 -10.32 -9.60
CA CYS A 278 -10.91 -9.59 -8.34
C CYS A 278 -12.14 -9.92 -7.47
N GLU A 279 -13.05 -10.75 -7.96
CA GLU A 279 -14.33 -11.08 -7.30
C GLU A 279 -14.16 -12.07 -6.14
N LYS A 280 -13.26 -11.74 -5.21
CA LYS A 280 -12.97 -12.49 -3.99
C LYS A 280 -13.19 -11.57 -2.79
N ARG A 281 -13.84 -12.06 -1.74
CA ARG A 281 -14.20 -11.24 -0.58
C ARG A 281 -12.99 -10.51 0.02
N TYR A 282 -11.87 -11.21 0.24
CA TYR A 282 -10.64 -10.60 0.77
C TYR A 282 -10.09 -9.45 -0.10
N VAL A 283 -10.16 -9.57 -1.44
CA VAL A 283 -9.72 -8.52 -2.37
C VAL A 283 -10.65 -7.31 -2.24
N VAL A 284 -11.96 -7.52 -2.27
CA VAL A 284 -12.91 -6.40 -2.20
C VAL A 284 -12.83 -5.70 -0.83
N VAL A 285 -12.64 -6.44 0.26
CA VAL A 285 -12.41 -5.86 1.60
C VAL A 285 -11.15 -4.99 1.61
N HIS A 286 -10.06 -5.43 0.96
CA HIS A 286 -8.82 -4.68 0.80
C HIS A 286 -9.02 -3.37 0.02
N GLU A 287 -9.64 -3.43 -1.16
CA GLU A 287 -9.88 -2.24 -2.01
C GLU A 287 -10.80 -1.22 -1.34
N VAL A 288 -11.79 -1.71 -0.57
CA VAL A 288 -12.62 -0.84 0.27
C VAL A 288 -11.80 -0.24 1.41
N GLY A 289 -10.84 -0.98 1.99
CA GLY A 289 -9.88 -0.46 2.96
C GLY A 289 -9.10 0.75 2.41
N HIS A 290 -8.60 0.66 1.19
CA HIS A 290 -8.01 1.80 0.49
C HIS A 290 -8.99 2.96 0.36
N ALA A 291 -10.21 2.72 -0.13
CA ALA A 291 -11.23 3.76 -0.26
C ALA A 291 -11.57 4.45 1.07
N LEU A 292 -11.46 3.73 2.20
CA LEU A 292 -11.65 4.27 3.55
C LEU A 292 -10.44 5.06 4.07
N GLY A 293 -9.29 4.94 3.41
CA GLY A 293 -8.08 5.69 3.71
C GLY A 293 -6.95 4.86 4.31
N LEU A 294 -7.01 3.53 4.23
CA LEU A 294 -5.88 2.67 4.61
C LEU A 294 -4.86 2.57 3.48
N ASN A 295 -3.60 2.42 3.88
CA ASN A 295 -2.52 1.99 3.02
C ASN A 295 -2.04 0.61 3.46
N HIS A 296 -1.06 0.09 2.74
CA HIS A 296 -0.44 -1.15 3.06
C HIS A 296 0.28 -1.18 4.39
N GLU A 297 0.18 -2.33 5.07
CA GLU A 297 0.86 -2.58 6.33
C GLU A 297 2.39 -2.62 6.15
N GLN A 298 2.88 -3.25 5.06
CA GLN A 298 4.33 -3.34 4.82
C GLN A 298 4.97 -2.01 4.42
N SER A 299 4.21 -0.94 4.24
CA SER A 299 4.75 0.39 3.92
C SER A 299 4.98 1.25 5.18
N ARG A 300 4.59 0.74 6.35
CA ARG A 300 4.79 1.41 7.65
C ARG A 300 6.26 1.66 7.96
N LEU A 301 6.52 2.76 8.66
CA LEU A 301 7.86 3.16 9.10
C LEU A 301 8.50 2.13 10.04
N ASP A 302 7.70 1.50 10.90
CA ASP A 302 8.14 0.57 11.94
C ASP A 302 8.22 -0.89 11.49
N ARG A 303 7.90 -1.19 10.22
CA ARG A 303 7.80 -2.56 9.70
C ARG A 303 9.05 -3.42 9.94
N ASP A 304 10.25 -2.82 9.92
CA ASP A 304 11.50 -3.57 9.95
C ASP A 304 11.78 -4.20 11.32
N ARG A 305 10.97 -3.85 12.34
CA ARG A 305 10.89 -4.51 13.65
C ARG A 305 10.15 -5.85 13.59
N TYR A 306 9.29 -6.05 12.59
CA TYR A 306 8.38 -7.20 12.48
C TYR A 306 8.68 -8.06 11.26
N VAL A 307 9.10 -7.45 10.15
CA VAL A 307 9.44 -8.13 8.90
C VAL A 307 10.80 -7.68 8.37
N ARG A 308 11.33 -8.39 7.38
CA ARG A 308 12.51 -8.04 6.61
C ARG A 308 12.18 -8.13 5.12
N VAL A 309 12.49 -7.08 4.38
CA VAL A 309 12.40 -7.07 2.91
C VAL A 309 13.69 -7.66 2.32
N LEU A 310 13.54 -8.69 1.48
CA LEU A 310 14.63 -9.36 0.76
C LEU A 310 14.80 -8.70 -0.62
N TRP A 311 15.51 -7.57 -0.65
CA TRP A 311 15.67 -6.72 -1.84
C TRP A 311 16.25 -7.41 -3.08
N ARG A 312 17.02 -8.50 -2.91
CA ARG A 312 17.59 -9.30 -4.01
C ARG A 312 16.56 -10.24 -4.65
N ASN A 313 15.46 -10.52 -3.95
CA ASN A 313 14.39 -11.39 -4.43
C ASN A 313 13.27 -10.62 -5.13
N ILE A 314 13.34 -9.28 -5.17
CA ILE A 314 12.34 -8.43 -5.83
C ILE A 314 12.68 -8.33 -7.33
N ALA A 315 11.66 -8.45 -8.19
CA ALA A 315 11.78 -8.26 -9.62
C ALA A 315 12.28 -6.85 -9.98
N LEU A 316 12.92 -6.71 -11.14
CA LEU A 316 13.37 -5.41 -11.63
C LEU A 316 12.19 -4.43 -11.71
N GLY A 317 12.38 -3.18 -11.25
CA GLY A 317 11.32 -2.18 -11.15
C GLY A 317 10.35 -2.35 -9.97
N GLY A 318 10.38 -3.47 -9.24
CA GLY A 318 9.47 -3.72 -8.10
C GLY A 318 9.90 -3.09 -6.77
N ARG A 319 11.14 -2.60 -6.64
CA ARG A 319 11.65 -2.06 -5.37
C ARG A 319 10.87 -0.86 -4.80
N PRO A 320 10.40 0.10 -5.61
CA PRO A 320 9.59 1.22 -5.10
C PRO A 320 8.31 0.81 -4.38
N GLN A 321 7.77 -0.38 -4.67
CA GLN A 321 6.56 -0.93 -4.02
C GLN A 321 6.77 -1.28 -2.54
N PHE A 322 8.03 -1.30 -2.08
CA PHE A 322 8.42 -1.58 -0.70
C PHE A 322 9.05 -0.36 -0.02
N TRP A 323 8.88 0.85 -0.53
CA TRP A 323 9.38 2.01 0.21
C TRP A 323 8.52 2.25 1.46
N ARG A 324 9.21 2.63 2.55
CA ARG A 324 8.54 3.05 3.78
C ARG A 324 8.23 4.53 3.67
N GLY A 325 7.34 5.00 4.51
CA GLY A 325 7.33 6.40 4.85
C GLY A 325 6.56 6.68 6.12
N LEU A 326 6.25 7.95 6.32
CA LEU A 326 5.68 8.43 7.57
C LEU A 326 4.41 7.64 7.85
N ASP A 327 4.20 7.22 9.09
CA ASP A 327 3.05 6.39 9.45
C ASP A 327 2.04 7.18 10.31
N ASN A 328 0.76 6.85 10.15
CA ASN A 328 -0.30 7.20 11.10
C ASN A 328 -1.14 5.96 11.39
N ALA A 329 -0.59 5.05 12.19
CA ALA A 329 -1.29 3.88 12.67
C ALA A 329 -2.19 4.16 13.89
N HIS A 330 -2.37 5.42 14.30
CA HIS A 330 -3.17 5.79 15.49
C HIS A 330 -2.77 5.03 16.77
N GLY A 331 -1.47 4.76 16.96
CA GLY A 331 -0.97 4.00 18.10
C GLY A 331 -1.28 2.50 18.06
N VAL A 332 -1.77 1.99 16.93
CA VAL A 332 -1.99 0.56 16.69
C VAL A 332 -0.68 -0.09 16.25
N GLU A 333 -0.30 -1.17 16.93
CA GLU A 333 0.89 -1.97 16.59
C GLU A 333 0.78 -2.59 15.19
N TYR A 334 1.94 -2.93 14.61
CA TYR A 334 2.04 -3.59 13.31
C TYR A 334 1.28 -4.92 13.27
N ASP A 335 0.51 -5.18 12.22
CA ASP A 335 -0.24 -6.43 12.09
C ASP A 335 0.18 -7.31 10.91
N LEU A 336 0.90 -8.41 11.20
CA LEU A 336 1.27 -9.42 10.22
C LEU A 336 0.05 -10.01 9.49
N THR A 337 -1.10 -10.08 10.17
CA THR A 337 -2.37 -10.61 9.63
C THR A 337 -3.28 -9.56 9.01
N SER A 338 -2.82 -8.31 8.87
CA SER A 338 -3.61 -7.25 8.25
C SER A 338 -4.02 -7.65 6.83
N ILE A 339 -5.27 -7.37 6.47
CA ILE A 339 -5.74 -7.52 5.09
C ILE A 339 -4.96 -6.62 4.12
N MET A 340 -4.37 -5.53 4.64
CA MET A 340 -3.55 -4.59 3.89
C MET A 340 -2.06 -5.00 3.84
N HIS A 341 -1.68 -6.16 4.36
CA HIS A 341 -0.29 -6.61 4.29
C HIS A 341 -0.03 -7.37 2.99
N TYR A 342 1.04 -7.04 2.28
CA TYR A 342 1.49 -7.83 1.14
C TYR A 342 1.77 -9.28 1.49
N HIS A 343 1.41 -10.17 0.56
CA HIS A 343 1.82 -11.57 0.60
C HIS A 343 3.36 -11.71 0.57
N PRO A 344 3.97 -12.73 1.20
CA PRO A 344 5.43 -12.89 1.32
C PRO A 344 6.20 -12.90 0.00
N GLN A 345 5.52 -13.15 -1.12
CA GLN A 345 6.11 -13.28 -2.46
C GLN A 345 5.71 -12.12 -3.40
N ALA A 346 5.13 -11.04 -2.88
CA ALA A 346 4.72 -9.88 -3.68
C ALA A 346 5.90 -9.34 -4.49
N PHE A 347 5.71 -9.08 -5.79
CA PHE A 347 6.74 -8.60 -6.71
C PHE A 347 8.04 -9.44 -6.72
N SER A 348 7.93 -10.74 -6.44
CA SER A 348 9.08 -11.65 -6.47
C SER A 348 9.64 -11.82 -7.89
N SER A 349 10.96 -11.79 -8.01
CA SER A 349 11.67 -12.13 -9.26
C SER A 349 11.49 -13.60 -9.64
N ARG A 350 11.12 -14.46 -8.68
CA ARG A 350 10.80 -15.87 -8.92
C ARG A 350 9.61 -16.27 -8.05
N MET A 351 8.41 -15.91 -8.50
CA MET A 351 7.13 -16.30 -7.88
C MET A 351 7.11 -17.79 -7.50
N PHE A 352 6.51 -18.13 -6.36
CA PHE A 352 6.49 -19.46 -5.72
C PHE A 352 7.81 -20.00 -5.16
N GLU A 353 8.95 -19.44 -5.57
CA GLU A 353 10.28 -19.98 -5.23
C GLU A 353 11.13 -18.99 -4.42
N LYS A 354 10.67 -17.74 -4.26
CA LYS A 354 11.39 -16.70 -3.51
C LYS A 354 10.43 -15.77 -2.77
N ASN A 355 10.59 -15.67 -1.46
CA ASN A 355 9.96 -14.63 -0.66
C ASN A 355 10.67 -13.28 -0.87
N THR A 356 9.90 -12.20 -0.94
CA THR A 356 10.35 -10.80 -0.89
C THR A 356 10.16 -10.19 0.49
N VAL A 357 9.22 -10.70 1.29
CA VAL A 357 9.01 -10.27 2.68
C VAL A 357 8.99 -11.49 3.58
N VAL A 358 9.83 -11.47 4.61
CA VAL A 358 9.90 -12.53 5.63
C VAL A 358 9.69 -11.97 7.02
N SER A 359 9.03 -12.72 7.89
CA SER A 359 8.86 -12.32 9.29
C SER A 359 10.19 -12.38 10.05
N ARG A 360 10.36 -11.48 11.01
CA ARG A 360 11.46 -11.53 11.99
C ARG A 360 11.34 -12.73 12.93
N ASN A 361 10.14 -13.25 13.14
CA ASN A 361 9.91 -14.53 13.80
C ASN A 361 9.43 -15.56 12.75
N PRO A 362 10.22 -16.59 12.43
CA PRO A 362 9.88 -17.61 11.44
C PRO A 362 8.58 -18.34 11.76
N HIS A 363 8.25 -18.53 13.05
CA HIS A 363 6.96 -19.10 13.47
C HIS A 363 5.76 -18.26 13.02
N HIS A 364 5.96 -16.96 12.76
CA HIS A 364 4.92 -16.07 12.26
C HIS A 364 4.96 -15.90 10.73
N GLN A 365 5.84 -16.59 9.99
CA GLN A 365 5.96 -16.41 8.54
C GLN A 365 4.64 -16.69 7.80
N ARG A 366 3.87 -17.70 8.27
CA ARG A 366 2.56 -18.07 7.72
C ARG A 366 1.48 -17.00 7.86
N LEU A 367 1.68 -16.05 8.79
CA LEU A 367 0.69 -15.02 9.11
C LEU A 367 0.80 -13.82 8.16
N VAL A 368 2.00 -13.56 7.65
CA VAL A 368 2.34 -12.43 6.79
C VAL A 368 1.47 -12.44 5.54
N GLY A 369 0.64 -11.41 5.35
CA GLY A 369 -0.19 -11.26 4.16
C GLY A 369 -1.14 -12.44 3.92
N MET A 370 -1.58 -13.09 5.01
CA MET A 370 -2.53 -14.18 4.96
C MET A 370 -3.85 -13.69 4.34
N ARG A 371 -4.33 -14.39 3.31
CA ARG A 371 -5.56 -14.04 2.57
C ARG A 371 -6.82 -14.42 3.35
N ARG A 372 -7.09 -13.70 4.44
CA ARG A 372 -8.31 -13.86 5.23
C ARG A 372 -9.45 -13.12 4.54
N ASN A 373 -10.65 -13.71 4.51
CA ASN A 373 -11.84 -13.03 3.97
C ASN A 373 -12.35 -11.89 4.87
N ASP A 374 -11.73 -11.70 6.03
CA ASP A 374 -12.14 -10.78 7.07
C ASP A 374 -10.98 -9.87 7.49
N LEU A 375 -11.34 -8.66 7.92
CA LEU A 375 -10.45 -7.72 8.62
C LEU A 375 -9.79 -8.35 9.83
N SER A 376 -8.52 -8.00 10.05
CA SER A 376 -7.90 -8.26 11.34
C SER A 376 -8.49 -7.33 12.42
N PHE A 377 -8.30 -7.71 13.69
CA PHE A 377 -8.67 -6.85 14.82
C PHE A 377 -8.02 -5.46 14.72
N ARG A 378 -6.74 -5.41 14.32
CA ARG A 378 -5.99 -4.15 14.19
C ARG A 378 -6.44 -3.32 12.98
N ASP A 379 -6.87 -3.94 11.87
CA ASP A 379 -7.46 -3.22 10.73
C ASP A 379 -8.73 -2.46 11.15
N ALA A 380 -9.65 -3.16 11.83
CA ALA A 380 -10.87 -2.55 12.36
C ALA A 380 -10.56 -1.46 13.40
N LYS A 381 -9.59 -1.69 14.29
CA LYS A 381 -9.16 -0.71 15.30
C LYS A 381 -8.66 0.60 14.66
N VAL A 382 -7.82 0.51 13.62
CA VAL A 382 -7.31 1.69 12.92
C VAL A 382 -8.46 2.50 12.32
N ILE A 383 -9.41 1.87 11.62
CA ILE A 383 -10.57 2.58 11.04
C ILE A 383 -11.48 3.16 12.11
N ASN A 384 -11.79 2.41 13.17
CA ASN A 384 -12.61 2.91 14.26
C ASN A 384 -11.99 4.14 14.95
N SER A 385 -10.66 4.18 15.07
CA SER A 385 -9.92 5.34 15.55
C SER A 385 -9.92 6.50 14.56
N MET A 386 -9.65 6.24 13.27
CA MET A 386 -9.64 7.26 12.20
C MET A 386 -10.98 8.00 12.11
N TYR A 387 -12.08 7.24 12.15
CA TYR A 387 -13.44 7.77 12.02
C TYR A 387 -14.09 8.14 13.36
N ARG A 388 -13.37 8.00 14.49
CA ARG A 388 -13.85 8.27 15.85
C ARG A 388 -15.21 7.61 16.12
N CYS A 389 -15.28 6.32 15.86
CA CYS A 389 -16.51 5.56 16.01
C CYS A 389 -17.02 5.48 17.46
N ASP A 390 -16.16 5.81 18.42
CA ASP A 390 -16.46 5.95 19.86
C ASP A 390 -17.06 7.31 20.23
N ALA A 391 -17.13 8.28 19.30
CA ALA A 391 -17.43 9.68 19.62
C ALA A 391 -18.80 9.91 20.30
N LYS A 392 -19.76 9.02 20.07
CA LYS A 392 -21.10 9.06 20.64
C LYS A 392 -21.29 8.15 21.87
N CYS A 393 -20.27 7.36 22.22
CA CYS A 393 -20.34 6.46 23.37
C CYS A 393 -20.38 7.27 24.68
N SER A 394 -21.27 6.89 25.59
CA SER A 394 -21.42 7.53 26.90
C SER A 394 -20.20 7.32 27.81
N ASN A 395 -19.54 6.17 27.67
CA ASN A 395 -18.32 5.78 28.38
C ASN A 395 -17.03 6.10 27.59
N ARG A 396 -17.07 7.10 26.71
CA ARG A 396 -15.90 7.52 25.95
C ARG A 396 -14.73 7.89 26.88
N GLY A 397 -13.56 7.35 26.60
CA GLY A 397 -12.37 7.47 27.46
C GLY A 397 -12.18 6.30 28.42
N GLN A 398 -13.13 5.35 28.49
CA GLN A 398 -12.90 4.07 29.15
C GLN A 398 -11.72 3.35 28.50
N ILE A 399 -10.83 2.83 29.34
CA ILE A 399 -9.67 2.06 28.90
C ILE A 399 -10.10 0.61 28.71
N CYS A 400 -9.89 0.11 27.50
CA CYS A 400 -9.91 -1.32 27.21
C CYS A 400 -8.47 -1.83 27.29
N GLU A 401 -8.23 -2.79 28.18
CA GLU A 401 -6.91 -3.32 28.53
C GLU A 401 -6.34 -4.19 27.39
N ASN A 402 -5.06 -4.56 27.51
CA ASN A 402 -4.35 -5.46 26.59
C ASN A 402 -4.40 -5.10 25.11
N GLY A 403 -4.59 -3.81 24.79
CA GLY A 403 -4.69 -3.35 23.40
C GLY A 403 -6.11 -3.39 22.82
N GLY A 404 -7.13 -3.62 23.65
CA GLY A 404 -8.54 -3.41 23.32
C GLY A 404 -8.86 -1.98 22.87
N TYR A 405 -10.08 -1.80 22.38
CA TYR A 405 -10.64 -0.47 22.09
C TYR A 405 -12.15 -0.45 22.30
N LEU A 406 -12.69 0.74 22.54
CA LEU A 406 -14.12 0.98 22.60
C LEU A 406 -14.75 0.70 21.23
N GLY A 407 -15.72 -0.21 21.19
CA GLY A 407 -16.43 -0.57 19.97
C GLY A 407 -17.18 0.62 19.34
N PRO A 408 -17.55 0.50 18.06
CA PRO A 408 -18.29 1.54 17.37
C PRO A 408 -19.68 1.74 18.01
N TYR A 409 -20.08 3.00 18.18
CA TYR A 409 -21.45 3.33 18.55
C TYR A 409 -22.44 2.83 17.49
N ARG A 410 -23.47 2.11 17.90
CA ARG A 410 -24.60 1.72 17.04
C ARG A 410 -25.82 2.59 17.38
N GLU A 411 -26.48 3.08 16.34
CA GLU A 411 -27.70 3.87 16.52
C GLU A 411 -28.82 2.98 17.05
N GLY A 412 -29.41 3.37 18.18
CA GLY A 412 -30.39 2.55 18.92
C GLY A 412 -29.82 1.88 20.18
N ASP A 413 -28.49 1.86 20.37
CA ASP A 413 -27.90 1.39 21.62
C ASP A 413 -27.98 2.49 22.69
N GLU A 414 -28.81 2.28 23.73
CA GLU A 414 -28.96 3.19 24.87
C GLU A 414 -27.89 2.99 25.97
N GLY A 415 -26.79 2.28 25.66
CA GLY A 415 -25.79 1.84 26.64
C GLY A 415 -24.35 2.31 26.39
N PRO A 416 -23.43 1.99 27.32
CA PRO A 416 -22.00 2.15 27.09
C PRO A 416 -21.56 1.26 25.92
N CYS A 417 -20.64 1.75 25.10
CA CYS A 417 -20.08 0.93 24.03
C CYS A 417 -19.18 -0.16 24.67
N PRO A 418 -19.29 -1.43 24.23
CA PRO A 418 -18.49 -2.51 24.77
C PRO A 418 -17.02 -2.38 24.34
N CYS A 419 -16.10 -2.94 25.12
CA CYS A 419 -14.74 -3.13 24.65
C CYS A 419 -14.70 -4.25 23.61
N VAL A 420 -14.04 -3.99 22.48
CA VAL A 420 -13.67 -5.01 21.50
C VAL A 420 -12.29 -5.51 21.88
N CYS A 421 -12.20 -6.81 22.13
CA CYS A 421 -10.99 -7.44 22.63
C CYS A 421 -10.11 -8.00 21.51
N PRO A 422 -8.77 -7.83 21.61
CA PRO A 422 -7.84 -8.50 20.72
C PRO A 422 -8.04 -10.04 20.75
N PRO A 423 -7.63 -10.75 19.70
CA PRO A 423 -7.59 -12.21 19.71
C PRO A 423 -6.91 -12.75 20.97
N HIS A 424 -7.49 -13.81 21.53
CA HIS A 424 -7.01 -14.48 22.75
C HIS A 424 -6.98 -13.60 24.01
N THR A 425 -7.88 -12.62 24.06
CA THR A 425 -8.20 -11.88 25.29
C THR A 425 -9.70 -11.84 25.51
N SER A 426 -10.14 -11.70 26.76
CA SER A 426 -11.56 -11.69 27.12
C SER A 426 -11.83 -10.82 28.35
N GLY A 427 -13.12 -10.76 28.73
CA GLY A 427 -13.62 -9.91 29.81
C GLY A 427 -14.13 -8.56 29.31
N ASP A 428 -14.93 -7.88 30.14
CA ASP A 428 -15.61 -6.64 29.77
C ASP A 428 -14.66 -5.48 29.42
N ARG A 429 -13.42 -5.54 29.91
CA ARG A 429 -12.35 -4.60 29.56
C ARG A 429 -11.17 -5.28 28.87
N CYS A 430 -11.32 -6.51 28.39
CA CYS A 430 -10.25 -7.29 27.78
C CYS A 430 -9.07 -7.57 28.73
N GLN A 431 -9.33 -7.61 30.04
CA GLN A 431 -8.30 -7.78 31.07
C GLN A 431 -7.74 -9.20 31.13
N ASP A 432 -8.51 -10.19 30.69
CA ASP A 432 -8.14 -11.59 30.79
C ASP A 432 -7.32 -11.99 29.55
N ILE A 433 -6.06 -12.38 29.75
CA ILE A 433 -5.16 -12.83 28.68
C ILE A 433 -5.20 -14.36 28.63
N ILE A 434 -5.68 -14.91 27.51
CA ILE A 434 -5.73 -16.36 27.28
C ILE A 434 -4.40 -16.83 26.66
N SER A 435 -3.93 -16.14 25.62
CA SER A 435 -2.66 -16.43 24.95
C SER A 435 -2.15 -15.22 24.15
N SER A 436 -1.11 -15.40 23.34
CA SER A 436 -0.56 -14.34 22.48
C SER A 436 -1.53 -13.91 21.38
N TYR A 437 -1.41 -12.66 20.91
CA TYR A 437 -2.23 -12.13 19.80
C TYR A 437 -2.21 -13.02 18.55
N TYR A 438 -1.03 -13.60 18.24
CA TYR A 438 -0.88 -14.55 17.15
C TYR A 438 -0.91 -15.98 17.65
N ASP A 439 -1.62 -16.83 16.90
CA ASP A 439 -1.59 -18.27 17.08
C ASP A 439 -0.20 -18.84 16.79
N GLN A 440 0.22 -19.79 17.62
CA GLN A 440 1.40 -20.60 17.30
C GLN A 440 1.13 -21.43 16.03
N PRO A 441 2.17 -21.82 15.27
CA PRO A 441 2.02 -22.81 14.21
C PRO A 441 1.34 -24.08 14.75
N PRO A 442 0.43 -24.73 13.98
CA PRO A 442 -0.24 -25.96 14.39
C PRO A 442 0.74 -27.12 14.69
N CYS A 443 1.95 -27.05 14.13
CA CYS A 443 2.99 -28.08 14.28
C CYS A 443 4.39 -27.48 14.21
N GLY A 444 5.35 -28.22 14.75
CA GLY A 444 6.75 -27.83 14.83
C GLY A 444 7.13 -27.30 16.21
N GLY A 445 8.00 -26.30 16.25
CA GLY A 445 8.49 -25.70 17.48
C GLY A 445 9.99 -25.38 17.44
N ASN A 446 10.53 -25.03 18.60
CA ASN A 446 11.96 -24.80 18.77
C ASN A 446 12.64 -26.13 19.15
N ILE A 447 13.64 -26.54 18.39
CA ILE A 447 14.42 -27.76 18.66
C ILE A 447 15.82 -27.36 19.12
N THR A 448 16.22 -27.84 20.30
CA THR A 448 17.53 -27.56 20.91
C THR A 448 18.35 -28.82 21.18
N ASP A 449 17.76 -29.99 20.94
CA ASP A 449 18.32 -31.31 21.22
C ASP A 449 18.31 -32.16 19.94
N GLU A 450 19.25 -33.10 19.84
CA GLU A 450 19.27 -34.05 18.73
C GLU A 450 18.03 -34.94 18.79
N THR A 451 17.29 -35.02 17.69
CA THR A 451 16.00 -35.72 17.64
C THR A 451 15.65 -36.05 16.19
N THR A 452 14.58 -36.81 15.98
CA THR A 452 13.90 -36.90 14.70
C THR A 452 12.68 -36.00 14.71
N ILE A 453 12.43 -35.30 13.61
CA ILE A 453 11.20 -34.53 13.37
C ILE A 453 10.41 -35.16 12.24
N GLU A 454 9.10 -35.11 12.38
CA GLU A 454 8.14 -35.65 11.43
C GLU A 454 7.00 -34.67 11.21
N THR A 455 6.48 -34.62 9.99
CA THR A 455 5.22 -33.94 9.70
C THR A 455 4.05 -34.63 10.41
N PRO A 456 3.04 -33.89 10.89
CA PRO A 456 1.82 -34.49 11.43
C PRO A 456 1.22 -35.57 10.52
N GLY A 457 0.81 -36.68 11.14
CA GLY A 457 0.23 -37.82 10.43
C GLY A 457 1.24 -38.70 9.67
N PHE A 458 2.54 -38.43 9.71
CA PHE A 458 3.53 -39.26 9.00
C PHE A 458 3.40 -40.76 9.37
N PRO A 459 3.42 -41.70 8.39
CA PRO A 459 3.51 -41.48 6.94
C PRO A 459 2.16 -41.28 6.24
N GLU A 460 1.04 -41.45 6.94
CA GLU A 460 -0.33 -41.33 6.42
C GLU A 460 -0.92 -39.94 6.71
N ARG A 461 -0.42 -38.92 6.00
CA ARG A 461 -0.86 -37.52 6.18
C ARG A 461 -2.38 -37.42 6.07
N ASN A 462 -3.03 -37.04 7.17
CA ASN A 462 -4.48 -36.98 7.30
C ASN A 462 -5.01 -35.64 7.86
N GLU A 463 -4.12 -34.67 8.08
CA GLU A 463 -4.44 -33.37 8.66
C GLU A 463 -4.53 -32.29 7.57
N PRO A 464 -5.72 -31.76 7.21
CA PRO A 464 -5.95 -31.03 5.96
C PRO A 464 -5.31 -29.63 5.84
N GLU A 465 -4.62 -29.09 6.84
CA GLU A 465 -3.87 -27.83 6.68
C GLU A 465 -2.55 -27.87 7.45
N MET A 466 -1.45 -28.19 6.75
CA MET A 466 -0.14 -28.32 7.38
C MET A 466 0.70 -27.06 7.18
N SER A 467 0.68 -26.18 8.19
CA SER A 467 1.60 -25.05 8.30
C SER A 467 2.56 -25.22 9.48
N CYS A 468 3.57 -26.06 9.31
CA CYS A 468 4.56 -26.32 10.36
C CYS A 468 5.74 -25.34 10.31
N SER A 469 6.35 -25.09 11.46
CA SER A 469 7.59 -24.31 11.57
C SER A 469 8.52 -24.92 12.61
N TRP A 470 9.68 -25.40 12.17
CA TRP A 470 10.75 -25.84 13.04
C TRP A 470 11.90 -24.83 13.01
N ILE A 471 12.29 -24.35 14.19
CA ILE A 471 13.51 -23.55 14.37
C ILE A 471 14.48 -24.40 15.18
N ILE A 472 15.50 -24.92 14.51
CA ILE A 472 16.48 -25.82 15.09
C ILE A 472 17.71 -25.00 15.44
N THR A 473 18.11 -25.01 16.72
CA THR A 473 19.21 -24.21 17.23
C THR A 473 20.27 -25.10 17.85
N ALA A 474 21.47 -25.10 17.27
CA ALA A 474 22.59 -25.84 17.80
C ALA A 474 23.19 -25.17 19.05
N PRO A 475 23.82 -25.94 19.94
CA PRO A 475 24.66 -25.41 21.02
C PRO A 475 25.77 -24.49 20.49
N ARG A 476 26.35 -23.67 21.39
CA ARG A 476 27.43 -22.73 20.99
C ARG A 476 28.56 -23.46 20.28
N ARG A 477 28.99 -22.90 19.14
CA ARG A 477 30.09 -23.40 18.28
C ARG A 477 29.81 -24.73 17.56
N LYS A 478 28.56 -25.16 17.50
CA LYS A 478 28.13 -26.27 16.65
C LYS A 478 27.27 -25.78 15.49
N GLU A 479 27.18 -26.61 14.46
CA GLU A 479 26.24 -26.44 13.35
C GLU A 479 25.12 -27.49 13.44
N VAL A 480 23.99 -27.23 12.78
CA VAL A 480 22.89 -28.19 12.67
C VAL A 480 23.09 -29.00 11.39
N GLU A 481 23.18 -30.32 11.50
CA GLU A 481 23.06 -31.25 10.38
C GLU A 481 21.65 -31.85 10.39
N VAL A 482 20.93 -31.71 9.28
CA VAL A 482 19.62 -32.33 9.05
C VAL A 482 19.76 -33.39 7.96
N GLU A 483 19.51 -34.65 8.32
CA GLU A 483 19.47 -35.81 7.44
C GLU A 483 18.02 -36.13 7.10
N PHE A 484 17.61 -35.92 5.84
CA PHE A 484 16.25 -36.19 5.38
C PHE A 484 16.09 -37.68 5.09
N GLU A 485 15.35 -38.39 5.93
CA GLU A 485 15.08 -39.83 5.75
C GLU A 485 13.93 -40.07 4.76
N GLU A 486 12.97 -39.14 4.70
CA GLU A 486 11.86 -39.14 3.75
C GLU A 486 11.46 -37.69 3.44
N PHE A 487 11.17 -37.40 2.16
CA PHE A 487 10.69 -36.12 1.68
C PHE A 487 9.77 -36.36 0.48
N SER A 488 8.46 -36.29 0.73
CA SER A 488 7.44 -36.60 -0.26
C SER A 488 6.25 -35.66 -0.07
N PHE A 489 6.13 -34.71 -0.98
CA PHE A 489 5.08 -33.70 -1.03
C PHE A 489 4.43 -33.70 -2.42
N ARG A 490 3.42 -32.87 -2.64
CA ARG A 490 2.83 -32.67 -3.97
C ARG A 490 3.88 -32.12 -4.95
N GLU A 491 3.86 -32.67 -6.17
CA GLU A 491 4.85 -32.38 -7.21
C GLU A 491 4.80 -30.94 -7.73
N ARG A 492 5.90 -30.52 -8.37
CA ARG A 492 5.98 -29.24 -9.08
C ARG A 492 4.89 -29.15 -10.16
N LEU A 493 4.41 -27.94 -10.43
CA LEU A 493 3.38 -27.71 -11.44
C LEU A 493 3.81 -28.23 -12.83
N GLN A 494 3.12 -29.23 -13.37
CA GLN A 494 3.46 -29.86 -14.65
C GLN A 494 2.73 -29.27 -15.87
N GLN A 495 1.85 -28.29 -15.67
CA GLN A 495 1.15 -27.64 -16.78
C GLN A 495 2.09 -26.72 -17.57
N GLN A 496 2.54 -27.19 -18.73
CA GLN A 496 3.50 -26.47 -19.60
C GLN A 496 2.98 -25.12 -20.11
N SER A 497 1.66 -24.96 -20.24
CA SER A 497 1.05 -23.68 -20.65
C SER A 497 1.05 -22.62 -19.54
N SER A 498 1.38 -22.99 -18.31
CA SER A 498 1.47 -22.07 -17.18
C SER A 498 2.83 -21.39 -17.12
N SER A 499 2.87 -20.08 -16.87
CA SER A 499 4.11 -19.35 -16.59
C SER A 499 4.80 -19.80 -15.28
N TYR A 500 4.14 -20.66 -14.51
CA TYR A 500 4.63 -21.26 -13.26
C TYR A 500 5.02 -22.72 -13.40
N TYR A 501 5.12 -23.24 -14.63
CA TYR A 501 5.64 -24.58 -14.90
C TYR A 501 6.95 -24.85 -14.14
N GLY A 502 7.04 -26.03 -13.52
CA GLY A 502 8.21 -26.47 -12.76
C GLY A 502 8.39 -25.81 -11.38
N ARG A 503 7.35 -25.21 -10.80
CA ARG A 503 7.42 -24.54 -9.48
C ARG A 503 6.57 -25.20 -8.41
N CYS A 504 6.93 -24.99 -7.15
CA CYS A 504 6.19 -25.46 -5.98
C CYS A 504 4.96 -24.59 -5.66
N VAL A 505 3.90 -24.77 -6.45
CA VAL A 505 2.66 -23.96 -6.39
C VAL A 505 1.69 -24.43 -5.30
N HIS A 506 1.63 -25.74 -5.07
CA HIS A 506 0.64 -26.37 -4.19
C HIS A 506 1.16 -26.50 -2.77
N GLU A 507 2.11 -27.42 -2.57
CA GLU A 507 2.85 -27.62 -1.33
C GLU A 507 4.28 -27.11 -1.49
N ARG A 508 4.85 -26.59 -0.40
CA ARG A 508 6.24 -26.13 -0.39
C ARG A 508 6.85 -26.23 0.99
N VAL A 509 8.13 -26.60 1.00
CA VAL A 509 9.01 -26.61 2.16
C VAL A 509 10.10 -25.58 1.93
N GLU A 510 10.11 -24.52 2.74
CA GLU A 510 11.17 -23.52 2.78
C GLU A 510 12.24 -23.95 3.78
N ILE A 511 13.47 -24.16 3.30
CA ILE A 511 14.63 -24.46 4.13
C ILE A 511 15.54 -23.24 4.19
N ARG A 512 15.81 -22.76 5.41
CA ARG A 512 16.77 -21.69 5.68
C ARG A 512 17.93 -22.25 6.49
N ASN A 513 19.00 -22.60 5.79
CA ASN A 513 20.21 -23.17 6.39
C ASN A 513 21.46 -22.29 6.18
N VAL A 514 21.33 -21.14 5.51
CA VAL A 514 22.47 -20.20 5.30
C VAL A 514 22.39 -19.02 6.25
N ASP A 515 21.20 -18.45 6.40
CA ASP A 515 20.91 -17.39 7.33
C ASP A 515 19.45 -17.49 7.80
N TYR A 516 19.05 -16.63 8.73
CA TYR A 516 17.73 -16.69 9.39
C TYR A 516 16.53 -16.34 8.46
N TYR A 517 16.79 -15.75 7.30
CA TYR A 517 15.81 -15.09 6.43
C TYR A 517 15.76 -15.67 5.01
N SER A 518 16.91 -16.05 4.46
CA SER A 518 17.03 -16.56 3.10
C SER A 518 16.70 -18.05 3.06
N GLY A 519 15.62 -18.41 2.35
CA GLY A 519 15.18 -19.79 2.18
C GLY A 519 15.16 -20.24 0.73
N ASN A 520 15.43 -21.53 0.52
CA ASN A 520 15.18 -22.24 -0.73
C ASN A 520 13.91 -23.08 -0.60
N PHE A 521 13.15 -23.22 -1.68
CA PHE A 521 11.87 -23.93 -1.70
C PHE A 521 12.00 -25.29 -2.38
N TYR A 522 11.36 -26.27 -1.78
CA TYR A 522 11.36 -27.67 -2.21
C TYR A 522 9.93 -28.22 -2.15
N CYS A 523 9.59 -29.14 -3.04
CA CYS A 523 8.33 -29.88 -3.07
C CYS A 523 8.52 -31.21 -3.81
N GLY A 524 7.46 -31.98 -4.04
CA GLY A 524 7.57 -33.28 -4.70
C GLY A 524 8.55 -34.19 -3.97
N THR A 525 9.52 -34.67 -4.72
CA THR A 525 10.66 -35.49 -4.26
C THR A 525 12.01 -34.77 -4.46
N ASP A 526 12.02 -33.43 -4.43
CA ASP A 526 13.22 -32.60 -4.68
C ASP A 526 14.41 -32.93 -3.74
N ILE A 527 14.17 -33.55 -2.58
CA ILE A 527 15.20 -33.97 -1.64
C ILE A 527 15.20 -35.50 -1.55
N GLU A 528 16.26 -36.14 -2.03
CA GLU A 528 16.39 -37.60 -2.00
C GLU A 528 16.59 -38.13 -0.57
N PRO A 529 16.02 -39.31 -0.22
CA PRO A 529 16.28 -39.97 1.06
C PRO A 529 17.78 -40.16 1.34
N GLY A 530 18.20 -39.82 2.55
CA GLY A 530 19.60 -39.83 2.99
C GLY A 530 20.37 -38.54 2.70
N THR A 531 19.75 -37.55 2.04
CA THR A 531 20.38 -36.24 1.82
C THR A 531 20.64 -35.54 3.15
N LYS A 532 21.85 -34.99 3.30
CA LYS A 532 22.26 -34.22 4.48
C LYS A 532 22.46 -32.76 4.13
N MET A 533 21.92 -31.87 4.95
CA MET A 533 22.12 -30.43 4.84
C MET A 533 22.64 -29.88 6.16
N THR A 534 23.72 -29.12 6.10
CA THR A 534 24.32 -28.46 7.27
C THR A 534 24.00 -26.97 7.25
N SER A 535 23.74 -26.39 8.42
CA SER A 535 23.55 -24.95 8.56
C SER A 535 24.88 -24.20 8.56
N LYS A 536 24.91 -23.00 7.97
CA LYS A 536 25.96 -22.03 8.22
C LYS A 536 25.66 -21.32 9.54
N GLY A 537 26.44 -21.62 10.57
CA GLY A 537 26.19 -21.18 11.93
C GLY A 537 25.18 -22.07 12.67
N GLY A 538 24.67 -21.59 13.82
CA GLY A 538 23.95 -22.44 14.77
C GLY A 538 22.44 -22.55 14.56
N THR A 539 21.89 -22.23 13.38
CA THR A 539 20.44 -22.24 13.16
C THR A 539 20.05 -22.84 11.81
N PHE A 540 19.05 -23.72 11.82
CA PHE A 540 18.42 -24.31 10.64
C PHE A 540 16.91 -24.19 10.79
N ILE A 541 16.22 -23.66 9.78
CA ILE A 541 14.77 -23.43 9.83
C ILE A 541 14.10 -24.21 8.71
N ILE A 542 13.02 -24.91 9.05
CA ILE A 542 12.15 -25.61 8.10
C ILE A 542 10.73 -25.06 8.27
N LEU A 543 10.19 -24.46 7.22
CA LEU A 543 8.81 -23.96 7.18
C LEU A 543 8.03 -24.72 6.13
N ILE A 544 6.87 -25.25 6.49
CA ILE A 544 6.00 -25.96 5.56
C ILE A 544 4.73 -25.16 5.33
N SER A 545 4.30 -25.11 4.09
CA SER A 545 3.03 -24.56 3.65
C SER A 545 2.43 -25.55 2.65
N ALA A 546 1.48 -26.35 3.12
CA ALA A 546 0.68 -27.26 2.30
C ALA A 546 -0.75 -26.75 2.15
N ASP A 547 -1.41 -27.14 1.06
CA ASP A 547 -2.84 -26.93 0.88
C ASP A 547 -3.67 -28.11 1.43
N ASP A 548 -4.98 -28.07 1.19
CA ASP A 548 -5.95 -29.06 1.63
C ASP A 548 -5.92 -30.37 0.84
N GLU A 549 -5.27 -30.37 -0.33
CA GLU A 549 -5.10 -31.52 -1.20
C GLU A 549 -3.72 -32.17 -0.97
N MET A 550 -3.61 -32.89 0.15
CA MET A 550 -2.35 -33.51 0.54
C MET A 550 -1.99 -34.76 -0.27
N GLU A 551 -0.84 -34.72 -0.94
CA GLU A 551 -0.23 -35.85 -1.66
C GLU A 551 1.18 -36.18 -1.17
N GLY A 552 1.48 -37.47 -0.97
CA GLY A 552 2.78 -37.93 -0.49
C GLY A 552 2.81 -38.15 1.04
N LYS A 553 3.97 -38.60 1.53
CA LYS A 553 4.14 -39.03 2.94
C LYS A 553 4.49 -37.91 3.91
N GLY A 554 4.93 -36.76 3.41
CA GLY A 554 5.47 -35.66 4.19
C GLY A 554 6.98 -35.74 4.38
N LEU A 555 7.44 -35.27 5.54
CA LEU A 555 8.86 -35.15 5.86
C LEU A 555 9.17 -35.92 7.14
N ARG A 556 10.27 -36.68 7.10
CA ARG A 556 10.93 -37.25 8.27
C ARG A 556 12.41 -36.93 8.18
N ALA A 557 12.94 -36.26 9.20
CA ALA A 557 14.34 -35.83 9.20
C ALA A 557 14.99 -36.00 10.58
N LYS A 558 16.24 -36.44 10.57
CA LYS A 558 17.06 -36.61 11.78
C LYS A 558 17.98 -35.41 11.96
N ILE A 559 17.97 -34.85 13.16
CA ILE A 559 18.71 -33.66 13.54
C ILE A 559 19.91 -34.06 14.39
N ARG A 560 21.09 -33.57 14.04
CA ARG A 560 22.34 -33.74 14.80
C ARG A 560 23.08 -32.41 14.93
N PHE A 561 23.94 -32.28 15.93
CA PHE A 561 24.79 -31.10 16.10
C PHE A 561 26.26 -31.46 15.93
N VAL A 562 26.83 -31.01 14.81
CA VAL A 562 28.19 -31.34 14.36
C VAL A 562 29.20 -30.26 14.72
#